data_AF-A0A069ZS47-F1
#
_entry.id   AF-A0A069ZS47-F1
#
_cell.length_a   1.000
_cell.length_b   1.000
_cell.length_c   1.000
_cell.angle_alpha   90.00
_cell.angle_beta   90.00
_cell.angle_gamma   90.00
#
_symmetry.space_group_name_H-M   'P 1'
#
loop_
_entity.id
_entity.type
_entity.pdbx_description
1 polymer ?
#
loop_
_entity_poly.entity_id
_entity_poly.type
_entity_poly.pdbx_seq_one_letter_code
_entity_poly.pdbx_strand_id
1 'polypeptide(L)'
;MMRKPYHCLRSLGTALTLLLLPSLSSSPLLAQSSEQVCRIGLYYKVLGEGTNSKSIPVLTAVQPFGPAAVGGFFPGDLITQIDGVPTTGLTKQQISELLTRPVGEHLLTIVRIGSGTTARILRPSCKAPYALTERELATAFSGYSPIDQAKQQRTLSFSFESSAPFDWSQAKTFAFAPSEGEHRDLYDIVYGQIAELLEARGLTQQANSPDLILECSRSDAEGGARLSLQVTSPSKPNQTLWSGTSSLPKGTKEAHLYARQAIPVMLQSFPYLTASQVGYTEQTSRYLYTGILYDSRDLSRIVDVEDDSPAFTAGLRVGDKVLRINGKPLSPTTVRELSSRYRNFLDETYRYRSAEAVRPEQAPWKSSDYGSIRKALEKDKYASVFSYLFFFRPYINETEQTELIFEIERHGETYTLNLAPVLRDETVFIPQ
;
A
#
# COMPACT_ATOMS: atom_id res chain seq x y z
N MET A 1 -5.38 1.30 60.22
CA MET A 1 -4.54 2.16 59.37
C MET A 1 -5.49 3.00 58.51
N MET A 2 -5.89 4.22 58.91
CA MET A 2 -5.18 5.51 58.73
C MET A 2 -4.65 5.67 57.29
N ARG A 3 -4.99 6.68 56.47
CA ARG A 3 -5.34 8.10 56.70
C ARG A 3 -6.29 8.60 55.58
N LYS A 4 -7.43 9.21 55.94
CA LYS A 4 -7.80 10.65 55.93
C LYS A 4 -8.28 11.25 54.58
N PRO A 5 -9.49 11.86 54.55
CA PRO A 5 -9.98 12.73 53.48
C PRO A 5 -9.68 14.22 53.79
N TYR A 6 -9.80 15.11 52.79
CA TYR A 6 -9.85 16.55 53.02
C TYR A 6 -11.00 17.20 52.24
N HIS A 7 -11.83 17.90 53.01
CA HIS A 7 -12.89 18.82 52.59
C HIS A 7 -12.37 20.26 52.54
N CYS A 8 -12.87 21.03 51.57
CA CYS A 8 -13.50 22.36 51.66
C CYS A 8 -12.75 23.53 52.34
N LEU A 9 -12.64 24.67 51.63
CA LEU A 9 -13.07 25.99 52.14
C LEU A 9 -13.18 27.07 51.04
N ARG A 10 -14.20 27.91 51.19
CA ARG A 10 -14.62 29.07 50.37
C ARG A 10 -14.03 30.39 50.90
N SER A 11 -13.87 31.39 50.03
CA SER A 11 -14.22 32.83 50.23
C SER A 11 -14.04 33.56 48.89
N LEU A 12 -15.04 34.14 48.18
CA LEU A 12 -15.92 35.31 48.38
C LEU A 12 -15.23 36.68 48.53
N GLY A 13 -15.51 37.57 47.55
CA GLY A 13 -15.29 39.03 47.54
C GLY A 13 -15.03 39.58 46.11
N THR A 14 -16.01 39.95 45.27
CA THR A 14 -16.66 41.30 45.09
C THR A 14 -15.66 42.47 45.01
N ALA A 15 -15.65 43.43 44.07
CA ALA A 15 -16.66 43.99 43.15
C ALA A 15 -16.03 44.93 42.07
N LEU A 16 -16.80 45.23 41.01
CA LEU A 16 -17.00 46.53 40.29
C LEU A 16 -15.76 47.29 39.73
N THR A 17 -15.70 47.98 38.58
CA THR A 17 -16.55 48.43 37.44
C THR A 17 -15.54 49.09 36.46
N LEU A 18 -15.68 49.19 35.13
CA LEU A 18 -16.53 50.15 34.41
C LEU A 18 -16.30 49.99 32.87
N LEU A 19 -17.32 50.41 32.11
CA LEU A 19 -17.55 50.27 30.67
C LEU A 19 -16.52 50.94 29.72
N LEU A 20 -16.41 50.40 28.50
CA LEU A 20 -16.57 51.17 27.24
C LEU A 20 -16.66 50.21 26.02
N LEU A 21 -17.84 50.19 25.37
CA LEU A 21 -18.03 49.73 24.00
C LEU A 21 -17.95 50.96 23.08
N PRO A 22 -17.33 50.81 21.88
CA PRO A 22 -18.18 50.81 20.70
C PRO A 22 -17.84 49.72 19.66
N SER A 23 -18.93 49.31 19.04
CA SER A 23 -19.20 48.54 17.82
C SER A 23 -18.18 48.45 16.67
N LEU A 24 -18.21 47.26 16.05
CA LEU A 24 -18.14 46.96 14.61
C LEU A 24 -16.79 47.09 13.88
N SER A 25 -16.08 45.97 13.81
CA SER A 25 -15.71 45.37 12.52
C SER A 25 -15.52 43.87 12.69
N SER A 26 -16.54 43.13 12.27
CA SER A 26 -16.54 41.69 12.08
C SER A 26 -15.52 41.31 11.02
N SER A 27 -14.48 40.60 11.42
CA SER A 27 -13.79 39.62 10.59
C SER A 27 -13.05 38.65 11.51
N PRO A 28 -13.68 37.55 11.95
CA PRO A 28 -12.88 36.36 12.14
C PRO A 28 -12.52 35.92 10.72
N LEU A 29 -11.33 36.32 10.26
CA LEU A 29 -10.64 35.54 9.26
C LEU A 29 -10.42 34.18 9.93
N LEU A 30 -11.37 33.27 9.75
CA LEU A 30 -11.15 31.85 9.95
C LEU A 30 -10.08 31.48 8.93
N ALA A 31 -8.82 31.64 9.31
CA ALA A 31 -7.75 30.81 8.77
C ALA A 31 -8.01 29.39 9.30
N GLN A 32 -9.05 28.74 8.77
CA GLN A 32 -9.09 27.29 8.75
C GLN A 32 -7.99 26.91 7.77
N SER A 33 -6.79 26.66 8.27
CA SER A 33 -5.81 25.87 7.54
C SER A 33 -6.42 24.47 7.40
N SER A 34 -7.23 24.28 6.37
CA SER A 34 -7.68 22.97 5.93
C SER A 34 -6.46 22.28 5.30
N GLU A 35 -5.52 21.82 6.13
CA GLU A 35 -4.39 21.05 5.65
C GLU A 35 -4.94 19.81 4.95
N GLN A 36 -4.78 19.76 3.63
CA GLN A 36 -5.13 18.58 2.85
C GLN A 36 -4.32 17.39 3.36
N VAL A 37 -4.94 16.22 3.40
CA VAL A 37 -4.23 14.98 3.74
C VAL A 37 -3.70 14.40 2.45
N CYS A 38 -2.37 14.36 2.32
CA CYS A 38 -1.70 13.86 1.12
C CYS A 38 -0.97 12.54 1.38
N ARG A 39 -0.96 11.68 0.35
CA ARG A 39 -0.14 10.46 0.31
C ARG A 39 0.75 10.47 -0.93
N ILE A 40 1.91 9.83 -0.84
CA ILE A 40 2.87 9.72 -1.96
C ILE A 40 3.17 8.27 -2.37
N GLY A 41 3.01 7.30 -1.47
CA GLY A 41 3.23 5.87 -1.79
C GLY A 41 4.70 5.48 -2.02
N LEU A 42 5.65 6.22 -1.47
CA LEU A 42 7.09 5.91 -1.48
C LEU A 42 7.54 5.28 -0.16
N TYR A 43 8.36 4.23 -0.25
CA TYR A 43 9.12 3.68 0.86
C TYR A 43 10.60 3.72 0.50
N TYR A 44 11.45 4.21 1.40
CA TYR A 44 12.88 4.37 1.15
C TYR A 44 13.73 4.13 2.40
N LYS A 45 15.01 3.83 2.18
CA LYS A 45 16.07 3.83 3.18
C LYS A 45 17.13 4.86 2.77
N VAL A 46 17.83 5.44 3.73
CA VAL A 46 18.96 6.34 3.45
C VAL A 46 20.24 5.55 3.64
N LEU A 47 20.88 5.19 2.53
CA LEU A 47 22.17 4.49 2.55
C LEU A 47 23.22 5.41 3.14
N GLY A 48 24.21 4.87 3.87
CA GLY A 48 25.32 5.64 4.44
C GLY A 48 24.96 6.56 5.61
N GLU A 49 23.68 6.70 5.98
CA GLU A 49 23.26 7.47 7.15
C GLU A 49 23.91 6.90 8.43
N GLY A 50 24.53 7.78 9.23
CA GLY A 50 25.25 7.39 10.44
C GLY A 50 26.63 6.74 10.20
N THR A 51 27.11 6.73 8.95
CA THR A 51 28.46 6.26 8.58
C THR A 51 29.32 7.40 8.04
N ASN A 52 30.61 7.12 7.77
CA ASN A 52 31.52 8.09 7.12
C ASN A 52 31.28 8.23 5.60
N SER A 53 30.34 7.47 5.04
CA SER A 53 29.98 7.52 3.61
C SER A 53 28.91 8.58 3.36
N LYS A 54 28.89 9.15 2.15
CA LYS A 54 27.83 10.10 1.74
C LYS A 54 26.47 9.42 1.78
N SER A 55 25.50 10.04 2.46
CA SER A 55 24.16 9.48 2.55
C SER A 55 23.37 9.70 1.27
N ILE A 56 22.56 8.72 0.85
CA ILE A 56 21.69 8.85 -0.32
C ILE A 56 20.40 8.01 -0.15
N PRO A 57 19.21 8.57 -0.41
CA PRO A 57 17.96 7.83 -0.34
C PRO A 57 17.81 6.86 -1.52
N VAL A 58 17.51 5.60 -1.21
CA VAL A 58 17.15 4.54 -2.16
C VAL A 58 15.73 4.07 -1.92
N LEU A 59 14.93 3.97 -2.98
CA LEU A 59 13.59 3.42 -2.90
C LEU A 59 13.64 1.92 -2.61
N THR A 60 12.87 1.48 -1.62
CA THR A 60 12.81 0.08 -1.19
C THR A 60 11.49 -0.58 -1.51
N ALA A 61 10.41 0.20 -1.61
CA ALA A 61 9.11 -0.26 -2.11
C ALA A 61 8.33 0.93 -2.68
N VAL A 62 7.40 0.63 -3.58
CA VAL A 62 6.45 1.59 -4.14
C VAL A 62 5.06 1.00 -4.00
N GLN A 63 4.12 1.78 -3.47
CA GLN A 63 2.73 1.35 -3.28
C GLN A 63 2.06 1.19 -4.66
N PRO A 64 1.57 -0.01 -5.04
CA PRO A 64 0.84 -0.18 -6.30
C PRO A 64 -0.38 0.73 -6.37
N PHE A 65 -0.69 1.25 -7.56
CA PHE A 65 -1.75 2.24 -7.82
C PHE A 65 -1.62 3.56 -7.03
N GLY A 66 -0.55 3.74 -6.23
CA GLY A 66 -0.26 4.96 -5.52
C GLY A 66 0.40 6.02 -6.42
N PRO A 67 0.50 7.27 -5.94
CA PRO A 67 1.13 8.36 -6.68
C PRO A 67 2.53 8.07 -7.21
N ALA A 68 3.36 7.40 -6.43
CA ALA A 68 4.69 7.00 -6.88
C ALA A 68 4.67 5.91 -7.97
N ALA A 69 3.74 4.96 -7.91
CA ALA A 69 3.59 3.99 -9.00
C ALA A 69 3.17 4.70 -10.30
N VAL A 70 2.22 5.63 -10.21
CA VAL A 70 1.78 6.46 -11.36
C VAL A 70 2.92 7.34 -11.88
N GLY A 71 3.76 7.87 -11.00
CA GLY A 71 4.98 8.61 -11.35
C GLY A 71 6.09 7.76 -11.96
N GLY A 72 5.90 6.44 -12.08
CA GLY A 72 6.83 5.51 -12.71
C GLY A 72 8.10 5.28 -11.89
N PHE A 73 8.01 5.38 -10.56
CA PHE A 73 9.10 5.07 -9.63
C PHE A 73 9.18 3.56 -9.36
N PHE A 74 10.38 3.04 -9.11
CA PHE A 74 10.61 1.63 -8.81
C PHE A 74 11.56 1.46 -7.62
N PRO A 75 11.45 0.34 -6.87
CA PRO A 75 12.50 -0.07 -5.94
C PRO A 75 13.86 -0.11 -6.64
N GLY A 76 14.89 0.38 -5.94
CA GLY A 76 16.24 0.55 -6.47
C GLY A 76 16.52 1.94 -7.05
N ASP A 77 15.52 2.81 -7.26
CA ASP A 77 15.79 4.20 -7.65
C ASP A 77 16.55 4.95 -6.56
N LEU A 78 17.66 5.60 -6.92
CA LEU A 78 18.35 6.54 -6.05
C LEU A 78 17.79 7.94 -6.26
N ILE A 79 17.20 8.56 -5.24
CA ILE A 79 16.75 9.95 -5.36
C ILE A 79 17.96 10.84 -5.12
N THR A 80 18.38 11.60 -6.13
CA THR A 80 19.54 12.49 -6.07
C THR A 80 19.15 13.95 -5.84
N GLN A 81 17.94 14.34 -6.25
CA GLN A 81 17.39 15.68 -5.98
C GLN A 81 15.87 15.62 -5.77
N ILE A 82 15.36 16.51 -4.92
CA ILE A 82 13.92 16.75 -4.72
C ILE A 82 13.68 18.26 -4.90
N ASP A 83 12.95 18.63 -5.95
CA ASP A 83 12.67 20.03 -6.32
C ASP A 83 13.94 20.87 -6.43
N GLY A 84 14.97 20.32 -7.07
CA GLY A 84 16.28 20.96 -7.25
C GLY A 84 17.19 20.93 -6.02
N VAL A 85 16.72 20.43 -4.87
CA VAL A 85 17.55 20.28 -3.65
C VAL A 85 18.28 18.94 -3.71
N PRO A 86 19.63 18.91 -3.71
CA PRO A 86 20.39 17.68 -3.64
C PRO A 86 20.09 16.90 -2.36
N THR A 87 19.88 15.59 -2.49
CA THR A 87 19.58 14.70 -1.35
C THR A 87 20.81 14.10 -0.69
N THR A 88 21.97 14.22 -1.34
CA THR A 88 23.21 13.65 -0.83
C THR A 88 23.62 14.31 0.48
N GLY A 89 23.87 13.52 1.52
CA GLY A 89 24.23 14.02 2.85
C GLY A 89 23.03 14.43 3.72
N LEU A 90 21.79 14.34 3.20
CA LEU A 90 20.60 14.61 4.01
C LEU A 90 20.22 13.40 4.88
N THR A 91 19.62 13.68 6.02
CA THR A 91 19.03 12.67 6.92
C THR A 91 17.67 12.23 6.41
N LYS A 92 17.18 11.09 6.91
CA LYS A 92 15.82 10.63 6.63
C LYS A 92 14.75 11.66 6.96
N GLN A 93 14.91 12.41 8.06
CA GLN A 93 13.97 13.46 8.45
C GLN A 93 13.93 14.59 7.40
N GLN A 94 15.10 15.09 6.98
CA GLN A 94 15.18 16.16 5.98
C GLN A 94 14.60 15.73 4.63
N ILE A 95 14.85 14.49 4.21
CA ILE A 95 14.22 13.92 3.00
C ILE A 95 12.70 13.86 3.15
N SER A 96 12.20 13.43 4.32
CA SER A 96 10.77 13.43 4.60
C SER A 96 10.16 14.83 4.50
N GLU A 97 10.80 15.83 5.12
CA GLU A 97 10.35 17.22 5.09
C GLU A 97 10.25 17.76 3.66
N LEU A 98 11.23 17.44 2.79
CA LEU A 98 11.20 17.84 1.38
C LEU A 98 10.02 17.21 0.62
N LEU A 99 9.76 15.92 0.84
CA LEU A 99 8.68 15.14 0.20
C LEU A 99 7.28 15.46 0.73
N THR A 100 7.17 16.11 1.89
CA THR A 100 5.89 16.49 2.50
C THR A 100 5.57 17.97 2.34
N ARG A 101 6.39 18.73 1.60
CA ARG A 101 6.06 20.14 1.31
C ARG A 101 4.72 20.21 0.57
N PRO A 102 3.86 21.21 0.88
CA PRO A 102 2.53 21.33 0.30
C PRO A 102 2.59 21.90 -1.12
N VAL A 103 3.19 21.15 -2.04
CA VAL A 103 3.26 21.45 -3.48
C VAL A 103 2.38 20.45 -4.24
N GLY A 104 1.79 20.90 -5.36
CA GLY A 104 0.93 20.03 -6.17
C GLY A 104 1.72 18.90 -6.86
N GLU A 105 2.99 19.12 -7.14
CA GLU A 105 3.89 18.14 -7.76
C GLU A 105 5.31 18.33 -7.22
N HIS A 106 6.02 17.22 -7.04
CA HIS A 106 7.46 17.21 -6.78
C HIS A 106 8.21 16.73 -8.01
N LEU A 107 9.31 17.41 -8.34
CA LEU A 107 10.27 16.96 -9.36
C LEU A 107 11.41 16.21 -8.69
N LEU A 108 11.45 14.88 -8.86
CA LEU A 108 12.50 14.03 -8.34
C LEU A 108 13.50 13.72 -9.45
N THR A 109 14.77 14.05 -9.23
CA THR A 109 15.85 13.54 -10.09
C THR A 109 16.34 12.23 -9.51
N ILE A 110 16.22 11.14 -10.28
CA ILE A 110 16.61 9.80 -9.87
C ILE A 110 17.76 9.26 -10.71
N VAL A 111 18.54 8.37 -10.13
CA VAL A 111 19.42 7.46 -10.88
C VAL A 111 18.83 6.07 -10.82
N ARG A 112 18.56 5.50 -11.99
CA ARG A 112 18.01 4.15 -12.16
C ARG A 112 18.98 3.30 -12.96
N ILE A 113 19.15 2.04 -12.56
CA ILE A 113 19.90 1.05 -13.35
C ILE A 113 19.29 0.95 -14.76
N GLY A 114 20.09 0.75 -15.81
CA GLY A 114 19.58 0.67 -17.18
C GLY A 114 19.27 2.01 -17.85
N SER A 115 18.68 2.95 -17.11
CA SER A 115 18.25 4.26 -17.65
C SER A 115 19.13 5.45 -17.26
N GLY A 116 20.01 5.30 -16.27
CA GLY A 116 20.85 6.38 -15.77
C GLY A 116 20.06 7.48 -15.05
N THR A 117 20.50 8.73 -15.19
CA THR A 117 19.86 9.88 -14.54
C THR A 117 18.61 10.30 -15.30
N THR A 118 17.46 10.34 -14.63
CA THR A 118 16.19 10.81 -15.20
C THR A 118 15.43 11.66 -14.20
N ALA A 119 14.58 12.55 -14.70
CA ALA A 119 13.62 13.27 -13.86
C ALA A 119 12.24 12.60 -13.92
N ARG A 120 11.55 12.57 -12.78
CA ARG A 120 10.21 12.01 -12.61
C ARG A 120 9.34 12.94 -11.77
N ILE A 121 8.09 13.06 -12.18
CA ILE A 121 7.08 13.83 -11.46
C ILE A 121 6.39 12.91 -10.46
N LEU A 122 6.36 13.34 -9.20
CA LEU A 122 5.54 12.74 -8.16
C LEU A 122 4.40 13.71 -7.84
N ARG A 123 3.16 13.32 -8.12
CA ARG A 123 1.96 14.12 -7.79
C ARG A 123 1.30 13.58 -6.53
N PRO A 124 1.47 14.19 -5.34
CA PRO A 124 0.81 13.70 -4.14
C PRO A 124 -0.71 13.57 -4.34
N SER A 125 -1.28 12.46 -3.90
CA SER A 125 -2.74 12.27 -3.90
C SER A 125 -3.27 12.91 -2.62
N CYS A 126 -3.87 14.09 -2.76
CA CYS A 126 -4.37 14.91 -1.67
C CYS A 126 -5.89 14.89 -1.62
N LYS A 127 -6.47 14.88 -0.42
CA LYS A 127 -7.91 14.98 -0.20
C LYS A 127 -8.22 15.90 0.97
N ALA A 128 -9.45 16.41 1.01
CA ALA A 128 -9.93 17.12 2.19
C ALA A 128 -9.93 16.18 3.43
N PRO A 129 -9.64 16.67 4.64
CA PRO A 129 -9.59 15.83 5.84
C PRO A 129 -10.88 15.04 6.14
N TYR A 130 -12.03 15.58 5.72
CA TYR A 130 -13.34 14.94 5.90
C TYR A 130 -13.72 13.98 4.77
N ALA A 131 -12.95 13.91 3.69
CA ALA A 131 -13.22 13.00 2.58
C ALA A 131 -12.61 11.62 2.88
N LEU A 132 -13.40 10.55 2.71
CA LEU A 132 -12.98 9.17 2.93
C LEU A 132 -12.92 8.43 1.60
N THR A 133 -11.76 7.86 1.28
CA THR A 133 -11.61 7.04 0.07
C THR A 133 -12.09 5.61 0.30
N GLU A 134 -12.38 4.89 -0.78
CA GLU A 134 -12.68 3.46 -0.73
C GLU A 134 -11.55 2.63 -0.11
N ARG A 135 -10.28 3.03 -0.28
CA ARG A 135 -9.13 2.42 0.40
C ARG A 135 -9.25 2.52 1.92
N GLU A 136 -9.61 3.70 2.42
CA GLU A 136 -9.78 3.93 3.86
C GLU A 136 -10.99 3.18 4.41
N LEU A 137 -12.10 3.16 3.66
CA LEU A 137 -13.28 2.38 4.00
C LEU A 137 -12.99 0.87 3.99
N ALA A 138 -12.23 0.37 3.01
CA ALA A 138 -11.83 -1.04 2.96
C ALA A 138 -11.01 -1.42 4.20
N THR A 139 -10.11 -0.54 4.64
CA THR A 139 -9.35 -0.72 5.88
C THR A 139 -10.27 -0.71 7.11
N ALA A 140 -11.19 0.25 7.18
CA ALA A 140 -12.14 0.38 8.29
C ALA A 140 -13.10 -0.81 8.41
N PHE A 141 -13.52 -1.37 7.28
CA PHE A 141 -14.41 -2.53 7.17
C PHE A 141 -13.66 -3.84 6.86
N SER A 142 -12.38 -3.91 7.21
CA SER A 142 -11.48 -5.06 6.95
C SER A 142 -12.00 -6.41 7.44
N GLY A 143 -12.84 -6.42 8.47
CA GLY A 143 -13.49 -7.61 8.98
C GLY A 143 -14.47 -8.27 8.01
N TYR A 144 -14.96 -7.57 6.96
CA TYR A 144 -15.66 -8.25 5.87
C TYR A 144 -14.73 -9.21 5.11
N SER A 145 -13.47 -8.82 4.93
CA SER A 145 -12.44 -9.67 4.34
C SER A 145 -11.05 -9.46 4.96
N PRO A 146 -10.73 -10.15 6.06
CA PRO A 146 -9.44 -9.96 6.71
C PRO A 146 -8.25 -10.38 5.85
N ILE A 147 -8.46 -11.38 4.98
CA ILE A 147 -7.44 -11.84 4.03
C ILE A 147 -7.12 -10.82 2.93
N ASP A 148 -7.96 -9.80 2.75
CA ASP A 148 -7.74 -8.72 1.79
C ASP A 148 -7.24 -7.44 2.43
N GLN A 149 -7.25 -7.35 3.76
CA GLN A 149 -6.80 -6.17 4.51
C GLN A 149 -5.87 -6.61 5.66
N ALA A 150 -5.01 -7.58 5.36
CA ALA A 150 -4.08 -8.17 6.31
C ALA A 150 -2.80 -7.35 6.40
N LYS A 151 -2.30 -7.18 7.62
CA LYS A 151 -0.93 -6.76 7.87
C LYS A 151 -0.22 -7.90 8.59
N GLN A 152 0.66 -8.58 7.88
CA GLN A 152 1.37 -9.74 8.41
C GLN A 152 2.87 -9.51 8.33
N GLN A 153 3.56 -9.74 9.45
CA GLN A 153 5.01 -9.91 9.40
C GLN A 153 5.28 -11.26 8.75
N ARG A 154 5.89 -11.24 7.57
CA ARG A 154 6.25 -12.44 6.83
C ARG A 154 7.74 -12.69 7.04
N THR A 155 8.06 -13.89 7.51
CA THR A 155 9.44 -14.37 7.55
C THR A 155 9.85 -14.82 6.15
N LEU A 156 10.07 -13.87 5.25
CA LEU A 156 10.86 -14.10 4.06
C LEU A 156 12.31 -13.75 4.41
N SER A 157 13.06 -14.73 4.93
CA SER A 157 14.45 -14.49 5.35
C SER A 157 15.35 -14.43 4.13
N PHE A 158 15.56 -13.23 3.62
CA PHE A 158 16.53 -12.99 2.56
C PHE A 158 17.88 -12.58 3.12
N SER A 159 18.96 -13.09 2.51
CA SER A 159 20.32 -12.61 2.71
C SER A 159 20.81 -11.96 1.42
N PHE A 160 21.37 -10.77 1.53
CA PHE A 160 21.90 -9.99 0.40
C PHE A 160 23.38 -9.69 0.59
N GLU A 161 24.16 -9.96 -0.46
CA GLU A 161 25.58 -9.65 -0.51
C GLU A 161 25.89 -8.76 -1.71
N SER A 162 26.83 -7.83 -1.57
CA SER A 162 27.41 -7.06 -2.68
C SER A 162 28.89 -6.84 -2.40
N SER A 163 29.77 -7.23 -3.33
CA SER A 163 31.20 -7.41 -3.03
C SER A 163 32.17 -6.47 -3.75
N ALA A 164 31.71 -5.42 -4.41
CA ALA A 164 32.62 -4.38 -4.93
C ALA A 164 31.92 -3.04 -5.19
N PRO A 165 32.68 -1.93 -5.23
CA PRO A 165 32.22 -0.72 -5.90
C PRO A 165 32.04 -1.07 -7.39
N PHE A 166 30.79 -1.33 -7.77
CA PHE A 166 30.34 -1.43 -9.14
C PHE A 166 29.48 -0.21 -9.43
N ASP A 167 29.80 0.50 -10.51
CA ASP A 167 28.97 1.62 -10.95
C ASP A 167 27.73 1.09 -11.67
N TRP A 168 26.68 0.85 -10.90
CA TRP A 168 25.38 0.38 -11.41
C TRP A 168 24.74 1.31 -12.43
N SER A 169 25.19 2.57 -12.54
CA SER A 169 24.71 3.50 -13.58
C SER A 169 25.20 3.14 -14.99
N GLN A 170 26.27 2.32 -15.10
CA GLN A 170 26.80 1.88 -16.40
C GLN A 170 26.13 0.62 -16.94
N ALA A 171 25.48 -0.18 -16.09
CA ALA A 171 24.82 -1.40 -16.52
C ALA A 171 23.52 -1.08 -17.27
N LYS A 172 23.44 -1.49 -18.54
CA LYS A 172 22.29 -1.30 -19.43
C LYS A 172 21.65 -2.59 -19.89
N THR A 173 22.46 -3.63 -19.99
CA THR A 173 22.04 -4.90 -20.57
C THR A 173 22.29 -6.06 -19.62
N PHE A 174 21.49 -7.11 -19.77
CA PHE A 174 21.68 -8.33 -18.99
C PHE A 174 21.42 -9.59 -19.82
N ALA A 175 22.01 -10.70 -19.41
CA ALA A 175 21.66 -12.03 -19.89
C ALA A 175 21.48 -12.98 -18.71
N PHE A 176 20.79 -14.09 -18.95
CA PHE A 176 20.77 -15.21 -18.02
C PHE A 176 21.92 -16.15 -18.32
N ALA A 177 22.58 -16.65 -17.29
CA ALA A 177 23.49 -17.78 -17.40
C ALA A 177 22.73 -19.00 -17.95
N PRO A 178 23.37 -19.86 -18.77
CA PRO A 178 22.75 -21.08 -19.26
C PRO A 178 22.23 -21.93 -18.10
N SER A 179 20.93 -22.20 -18.09
CA SER A 179 20.31 -23.12 -17.14
C SER A 179 20.52 -24.56 -17.61
N GLU A 180 21.63 -25.18 -17.20
CA GLU A 180 21.90 -26.59 -17.47
C GLU A 180 21.57 -27.45 -16.23
N GLY A 181 21.01 -28.64 -16.45
CA GLY A 181 20.80 -29.66 -15.39
C GLY A 181 19.39 -29.70 -14.79
N GLU A 182 19.33 -30.19 -13.54
CA GLU A 182 18.10 -30.42 -12.79
C GLU A 182 17.37 -29.09 -12.49
N HIS A 183 16.04 -29.07 -12.62
CA HIS A 183 15.17 -27.89 -12.41
C HIS A 183 15.12 -26.82 -13.52
N ARG A 184 15.50 -27.12 -14.76
CA ARG A 184 15.38 -26.19 -15.91
C ARG A 184 14.01 -25.49 -16.01
N ASP A 185 12.90 -26.22 -15.88
CA ASP A 185 11.55 -25.66 -15.98
C ASP A 185 11.25 -24.60 -14.91
N LEU A 186 11.86 -24.73 -13.72
CA LEU A 186 11.77 -23.72 -12.67
C LEU A 186 12.48 -22.44 -13.11
N TYR A 187 13.66 -22.56 -13.71
CA TYR A 187 14.46 -21.42 -14.16
C TYR A 187 13.80 -20.69 -15.32
N ASP A 188 13.20 -21.38 -16.29
CA ASP A 188 12.49 -20.74 -17.40
C ASP A 188 11.32 -19.86 -16.90
N ILE A 189 10.56 -20.34 -15.91
CA ILE A 189 9.47 -19.55 -15.28
C ILE A 189 10.01 -18.34 -14.51
N VAL A 190 11.10 -18.54 -13.76
CA VAL A 190 11.67 -17.50 -12.90
C VAL A 190 12.37 -16.42 -13.75
N TYR A 191 13.09 -16.81 -14.79
CA TYR A 191 13.78 -15.88 -15.69
C TYR A 191 12.83 -14.99 -16.47
N GLY A 192 11.67 -15.50 -16.92
CA GLY A 192 10.63 -14.65 -17.51
C GLY A 192 10.20 -13.53 -16.56
N GLN A 193 9.91 -13.87 -15.30
CA GLN A 193 9.52 -12.87 -14.29
C GLN A 193 10.66 -11.89 -13.95
N ILE A 194 11.90 -12.38 -13.84
CA ILE A 194 13.06 -11.50 -13.59
C ILE A 194 13.25 -10.54 -14.75
N ALA A 195 13.13 -11.01 -15.99
CA ALA A 195 13.27 -10.18 -17.18
C ALA A 195 12.26 -9.03 -17.15
N GLU A 196 10.97 -9.33 -16.97
CA GLU A 196 9.91 -8.31 -16.88
C GLU A 196 10.22 -7.25 -15.80
N LEU A 197 10.69 -7.68 -14.62
CA LEU A 197 11.01 -6.79 -13.51
C LEU A 197 12.23 -5.90 -13.77
N LEU A 198 13.24 -6.40 -14.47
CA LEU A 198 14.46 -5.64 -14.80
C LEU A 198 14.23 -4.72 -16.00
N GLU A 199 13.46 -5.15 -16.99
CA GLU A 199 13.05 -4.34 -18.13
C GLU A 199 12.15 -3.19 -17.72
N ALA A 200 11.23 -3.40 -16.77
CA ALA A 200 10.47 -2.31 -16.15
C ALA A 200 11.36 -1.26 -15.46
N ARG A 201 12.56 -1.67 -15.01
CA ARG A 201 13.59 -0.78 -14.45
C ARG A 201 14.51 -0.20 -15.52
N GLY A 202 14.33 -0.53 -16.80
CA GLY A 202 15.04 0.05 -17.93
C GLY A 202 16.32 -0.69 -18.34
N LEU A 203 16.57 -1.89 -17.81
CA LEU A 203 17.56 -2.79 -18.38
C LEU A 203 17.01 -3.44 -19.66
N THR A 204 17.88 -3.98 -20.52
CA THR A 204 17.46 -4.70 -21.74
C THR A 204 18.11 -6.07 -21.79
N GLN A 205 17.34 -7.12 -22.06
CA GLN A 205 17.91 -8.46 -22.22
C GLN A 205 18.72 -8.53 -23.53
N GLN A 206 19.99 -8.94 -23.43
CA GLN A 206 20.90 -9.06 -24.56
C GLN A 206 21.82 -10.26 -24.38
N ALA A 207 21.75 -11.24 -25.29
CA ALA A 207 22.56 -12.46 -25.19
C ALA A 207 24.05 -12.23 -25.48
N ASN A 208 24.37 -11.34 -26.43
CA ASN A 208 25.74 -11.09 -26.86
C ASN A 208 26.34 -9.92 -26.09
N SER A 209 27.46 -10.14 -25.40
CA SER A 209 28.16 -9.08 -24.65
C SER A 209 27.27 -8.29 -23.68
N PRO A 210 26.54 -8.95 -22.75
CA PRO A 210 25.75 -8.25 -21.74
C PRO A 210 26.64 -7.51 -20.73
N ASP A 211 26.12 -6.49 -20.05
CA ASP A 211 26.82 -5.86 -18.94
C ASP A 211 26.74 -6.73 -17.66
N LEU A 212 25.63 -7.44 -17.50
CA LEU A 212 25.33 -8.27 -16.34
C LEU A 212 24.96 -9.70 -16.76
N ILE A 213 25.43 -10.68 -16.00
CA ILE A 213 24.98 -12.07 -16.09
C ILE A 213 24.21 -12.40 -14.81
N LEU A 214 22.99 -12.90 -14.97
CA LEU A 214 22.13 -13.33 -13.88
C LEU A 214 22.05 -14.85 -13.86
N GLU A 215 22.25 -15.43 -12.69
CA GLU A 215 22.18 -16.88 -12.48
C GLU A 215 21.25 -17.19 -11.31
N CYS A 216 20.17 -17.92 -11.60
CA CYS A 216 19.37 -18.55 -10.57
C CYS A 216 19.92 -19.94 -10.27
N SER A 217 20.10 -20.24 -8.99
CA SER A 217 20.47 -21.58 -8.55
C SER A 217 19.61 -22.02 -7.38
N ARG A 218 19.32 -23.33 -7.37
CA ARG A 218 18.77 -24.02 -6.21
C ARG A 218 19.85 -24.94 -5.64
N SER A 219 20.05 -24.86 -4.33
CA SER A 219 20.90 -25.81 -3.61
C SER A 219 20.10 -26.52 -2.53
N ASP A 220 20.22 -27.85 -2.47
CA ASP A 220 19.71 -28.66 -1.37
C ASP A 220 20.88 -28.90 -0.40
N ALA A 221 20.77 -28.39 0.83
CA ALA A 221 21.76 -28.59 1.89
C ALA A 221 21.10 -29.23 3.13
N GLU A 222 21.90 -29.74 4.07
CA GLU A 222 21.39 -30.33 5.34
C GLU A 222 20.48 -29.38 6.13
N GLY A 223 20.61 -28.06 5.92
CA GLY A 223 19.76 -27.01 6.51
C GLY A 223 18.45 -26.70 5.77
N GLY A 224 18.16 -27.39 4.66
CA GLY A 224 17.02 -27.13 3.78
C GLY A 224 17.42 -26.53 2.43
N ALA A 225 16.49 -26.58 1.47
CA ALA A 225 16.70 -26.05 0.12
C ALA A 225 16.78 -24.51 0.14
N ARG A 226 17.60 -23.94 -0.74
CA ARG A 226 17.76 -22.50 -0.93
C ARG A 226 17.57 -22.10 -2.39
N LEU A 227 16.97 -20.93 -2.61
CA LEU A 227 16.88 -20.27 -3.90
C LEU A 227 17.80 -19.05 -3.87
N SER A 228 18.70 -18.97 -4.84
CA SER A 228 19.65 -17.88 -4.98
C SER A 228 19.51 -17.23 -6.34
N LEU A 229 19.64 -15.90 -6.37
CA LEU A 229 19.86 -15.12 -7.58
C LEU A 229 21.20 -14.41 -7.43
N GLN A 230 22.14 -14.72 -8.32
CA GLN A 230 23.47 -14.13 -8.35
C GLN A 230 23.61 -13.24 -9.58
N VAL A 231 24.31 -12.12 -9.43
CA VAL A 231 24.61 -11.17 -10.49
C VAL A 231 26.12 -11.01 -10.57
N THR A 232 26.67 -11.26 -11.74
CA THR A 232 28.08 -11.05 -12.08
C THR A 232 28.21 -10.13 -13.30
N SER A 233 29.42 -9.75 -13.66
CA SER A 233 29.72 -9.06 -14.92
C SER A 233 30.68 -9.94 -15.74
N PRO A 234 30.56 -9.99 -17.08
CA PRO A 234 31.55 -10.67 -17.92
C PRO A 234 32.98 -10.13 -17.76
N SER A 235 33.13 -8.86 -17.36
CA SER A 235 34.46 -8.29 -17.08
C SER A 235 35.05 -8.73 -15.73
N LYS A 236 34.23 -9.33 -14.86
CA LYS A 236 34.60 -9.82 -13.53
C LYS A 236 33.83 -11.12 -13.20
N PRO A 237 34.02 -12.21 -13.97
CA PRO A 237 33.15 -13.39 -13.91
C PRO A 237 33.24 -14.14 -12.58
N ASN A 238 34.38 -14.05 -11.88
CA ASN A 238 34.61 -14.70 -10.59
C ASN A 238 34.22 -13.82 -9.38
N GLN A 239 33.58 -12.67 -9.63
CA GLN A 239 33.19 -11.74 -8.58
C GLN A 239 31.66 -11.53 -8.58
N THR A 240 31.03 -11.88 -7.48
CA THR A 240 29.61 -11.58 -7.23
C THR A 240 29.42 -10.08 -7.04
N LEU A 241 28.76 -9.42 -8.00
CA LEU A 241 28.40 -8.01 -7.87
C LEU A 241 27.25 -7.83 -6.88
N TRP A 242 26.26 -8.71 -6.96
CA TRP A 242 25.13 -8.76 -6.04
C TRP A 242 24.61 -10.21 -5.95
N SER A 243 24.13 -10.61 -4.78
CA SER A 243 23.35 -11.83 -4.65
C SER A 243 22.19 -11.64 -3.68
N GLY A 244 21.09 -12.34 -3.94
CA GLY A 244 19.97 -12.50 -3.04
C GLY A 244 19.71 -13.98 -2.82
N THR A 245 19.63 -14.42 -1.56
CA THR A 245 19.38 -15.82 -1.21
C THR A 245 18.18 -15.91 -0.28
N SER A 246 17.29 -16.87 -0.51
CA SER A 246 16.17 -17.19 0.37
C SER A 246 16.12 -18.68 0.69
N SER A 247 15.78 -19.02 1.92
CA SER A 247 15.50 -20.40 2.33
C SER A 247 14.10 -20.82 1.86
N LEU A 248 13.99 -21.96 1.17
CA LEU A 248 12.68 -22.53 0.85
C LEU A 248 12.07 -23.12 2.14
N PRO A 249 10.78 -22.89 2.40
CA PRO A 249 10.08 -23.55 3.49
C PRO A 249 10.16 -25.08 3.37
N LYS A 250 10.33 -25.78 4.51
CA LYS A 250 10.37 -27.25 4.54
C LYS A 250 9.08 -27.84 3.93
N GLY A 251 9.22 -28.86 3.09
CA GLY A 251 8.08 -29.53 2.45
C GLY A 251 7.48 -28.77 1.26
N THR A 252 8.12 -27.69 0.78
CA THR A 252 7.70 -27.00 -0.46
C THR A 252 7.84 -27.94 -1.65
N LYS A 253 6.71 -28.50 -2.11
CA LYS A 253 6.65 -29.35 -3.31
C LYS A 253 6.65 -28.53 -4.61
N GLU A 254 6.26 -27.26 -4.53
CA GLU A 254 6.11 -26.35 -5.68
C GLU A 254 7.05 -25.15 -5.55
N ALA A 255 8.35 -25.39 -5.72
CA ALA A 255 9.38 -24.36 -5.63
C ALA A 255 9.15 -23.17 -6.58
N HIS A 256 8.49 -23.41 -7.72
CA HIS A 256 8.13 -22.38 -8.69
C HIS A 256 7.09 -21.39 -8.16
N LEU A 257 6.10 -21.84 -7.37
CA LEU A 257 5.13 -20.93 -6.75
C LEU A 257 5.79 -20.06 -5.69
N TYR A 258 6.68 -20.65 -4.88
CA TYR A 258 7.46 -19.89 -3.92
C TYR A 258 8.34 -18.84 -4.63
N ALA A 259 9.08 -19.25 -5.68
CA ALA A 259 9.94 -18.36 -6.43
C ALA A 259 9.15 -17.18 -7.05
N ARG A 260 7.96 -17.45 -7.62
CA ARG A 260 7.06 -16.41 -8.15
C ARG A 260 6.69 -15.33 -7.14
N GLN A 261 6.62 -15.67 -5.86
CA GLN A 261 6.33 -14.72 -4.77
C GLN A 261 7.61 -14.07 -4.23
N ALA A 262 8.69 -14.85 -4.08
CA ALA A 262 9.91 -14.42 -3.42
C ALA A 262 10.76 -13.51 -4.31
N ILE A 263 10.85 -13.77 -5.62
CA ILE A 263 11.73 -13.05 -6.55
C ILE A 263 11.41 -11.56 -6.67
N PRO A 264 10.14 -11.12 -6.85
CA PRO A 264 9.81 -9.69 -6.87
C PRO A 264 10.27 -8.96 -5.60
N VAL A 265 10.11 -9.61 -4.45
CA VAL A 265 10.51 -9.07 -3.13
C VAL A 265 12.03 -9.04 -2.99
N MET A 266 12.71 -10.12 -3.41
CA MET A 266 14.17 -10.21 -3.42
C MET A 266 14.80 -9.09 -4.27
N LEU A 267 14.24 -8.84 -5.45
CA LEU A 267 14.70 -7.78 -6.36
C LEU A 267 14.41 -6.36 -5.85
N GLN A 268 13.60 -6.15 -4.80
CA GLN A 268 13.48 -4.82 -4.18
C GLN A 268 14.81 -4.33 -3.59
N SER A 269 15.68 -5.27 -3.20
CA SER A 269 17.01 -4.98 -2.65
C SER A 269 18.08 -4.77 -3.72
N PHE A 270 17.83 -5.22 -4.94
CA PHE A 270 18.76 -5.06 -6.05
C PHE A 270 18.75 -3.62 -6.58
N PRO A 271 19.92 -2.96 -6.80
CA PRO A 271 21.28 -3.49 -6.57
C PRO A 271 21.95 -3.03 -5.27
N TYR A 272 21.34 -2.12 -4.52
CA TYR A 272 22.05 -1.34 -3.50
C TYR A 272 21.91 -1.82 -2.05
N LEU A 273 20.88 -2.61 -1.73
CA LEU A 273 20.67 -3.05 -0.35
C LEU A 273 21.50 -4.29 -0.04
N THR A 274 22.37 -4.17 0.96
CA THR A 274 23.10 -5.29 1.57
C THR A 274 22.59 -5.51 2.98
N ALA A 275 22.21 -6.74 3.32
CA ALA A 275 21.78 -7.08 4.67
C ALA A 275 21.75 -8.59 4.86
N SER A 276 22.19 -9.04 6.03
CA SER A 276 22.01 -10.41 6.48
C SER A 276 20.63 -10.52 7.15
N GLN A 277 19.75 -11.39 6.62
CA GLN A 277 18.41 -11.66 7.16
C GLN A 277 17.49 -10.41 7.22
N VAL A 278 16.94 -10.01 6.08
CA VAL A 278 15.90 -8.97 6.02
C VAL A 278 14.54 -9.61 6.24
N GLY A 279 13.84 -9.19 7.30
CA GLY A 279 12.42 -9.49 7.46
C GLY A 279 11.55 -8.53 6.65
N TYR A 280 10.37 -8.99 6.24
CA TYR A 280 9.44 -8.16 5.47
C TYR A 280 8.10 -8.04 6.19
N THR A 281 7.51 -6.86 6.10
CA THR A 281 6.09 -6.69 6.40
C THR A 281 5.33 -6.74 5.09
N GLU A 282 4.45 -7.72 4.95
CA GLU A 282 3.43 -7.75 3.91
C GLU A 282 2.23 -6.92 4.39
N GLN A 283 1.89 -5.89 3.64
CA GLN A 283 0.67 -5.12 3.83
C GLN A 283 -0.26 -5.41 2.65
N THR A 284 -1.18 -6.35 2.84
CA THR A 284 -2.20 -6.69 1.85
C THR A 284 -3.32 -5.67 1.91
N SER A 285 -3.68 -5.09 0.77
CA SER A 285 -4.87 -4.27 0.63
C SER A 285 -5.50 -4.50 -0.74
N ARG A 286 -6.58 -5.27 -0.77
CA ARG A 286 -7.37 -5.56 -1.97
C ARG A 286 -8.80 -5.11 -1.78
N TYR A 287 -9.33 -4.39 -2.75
CA TYR A 287 -10.69 -3.86 -2.70
C TYR A 287 -11.19 -3.50 -4.11
N LEU A 288 -12.50 -3.44 -4.28
CA LEU A 288 -13.13 -2.87 -5.46
C LEU A 288 -13.06 -1.35 -5.38
N TYR A 289 -12.49 -0.78 -6.43
CA TYR A 289 -12.30 0.64 -6.62
C TYR A 289 -13.28 1.16 -7.67
N THR A 290 -13.99 2.23 -7.33
CA THR A 290 -14.83 3.02 -8.21
C THR A 290 -14.36 4.47 -8.34
N GLY A 291 -13.58 5.00 -7.39
CA GLY A 291 -13.12 6.39 -7.38
C GLY A 291 -13.99 7.37 -6.60
N ILE A 292 -14.91 6.86 -5.77
CA ILE A 292 -15.77 7.70 -4.93
C ILE A 292 -15.04 8.10 -3.64
N LEU A 293 -15.20 9.38 -3.25
CA LEU A 293 -14.87 9.84 -1.91
C LEU A 293 -16.13 10.27 -1.16
N TYR A 294 -16.30 9.75 0.05
CA TYR A 294 -17.48 9.95 0.89
C TYR A 294 -17.24 11.01 1.97
N ASP A 295 -18.28 11.74 2.39
CA ASP A 295 -18.20 12.63 3.55
C ASP A 295 -18.16 11.83 4.87
N SER A 296 -17.10 11.96 5.65
CA SER A 296 -17.01 11.38 7.00
C SER A 296 -18.09 11.85 7.98
N ARG A 297 -18.74 12.98 7.72
CA ARG A 297 -19.84 13.51 8.55
C ARG A 297 -21.18 12.90 8.17
N ASP A 298 -21.34 12.50 6.91
CA ASP A 298 -22.52 11.84 6.35
C ASP A 298 -22.09 10.95 5.18
N LEU A 299 -21.90 9.65 5.46
CA LEU A 299 -21.36 8.69 4.50
C LEU A 299 -22.28 8.46 3.30
N SER A 300 -23.51 8.97 3.31
CA SER A 300 -24.34 8.96 2.11
C SER A 300 -23.91 9.99 1.06
N ARG A 301 -23.15 11.02 1.43
CA ARG A 301 -22.80 12.12 0.51
C ARG A 301 -21.47 11.87 -0.18
N ILE A 302 -21.46 12.03 -1.49
CA ILE A 302 -20.24 12.06 -2.30
C ILE A 302 -19.65 13.47 -2.26
N VAL A 303 -18.40 13.57 -1.80
CA VAL A 303 -17.68 14.85 -1.70
C VAL A 303 -16.66 15.04 -2.81
N ASP A 304 -16.23 13.94 -3.44
CA ASP A 304 -15.35 13.97 -4.59
C ASP A 304 -15.54 12.70 -5.43
N VAL A 305 -15.22 12.79 -6.71
CA VAL A 305 -15.19 11.65 -7.64
C VAL A 305 -13.93 11.78 -8.47
N GLU A 306 -13.00 10.83 -8.35
CA GLU A 306 -11.73 10.85 -9.08
C GLU A 306 -12.00 10.90 -10.60
N ASP A 307 -11.33 11.81 -11.32
CA ASP A 307 -11.41 11.90 -12.78
C ASP A 307 -11.01 10.56 -13.43
N ASP A 308 -11.65 10.24 -14.56
CA ASP A 308 -11.45 8.99 -15.32
C ASP A 308 -11.71 7.68 -14.53
N SER A 309 -12.28 7.78 -13.33
CA SER A 309 -12.64 6.62 -12.52
C SER A 309 -13.91 5.92 -13.05
N PRO A 310 -14.18 4.67 -12.63
CA PRO A 310 -15.44 4.00 -12.94
C PRO A 310 -16.67 4.81 -12.52
N ALA A 311 -16.63 5.46 -11.35
CA ALA A 311 -17.70 6.31 -10.85
C ALA A 311 -17.91 7.55 -11.70
N PHE A 312 -16.82 8.22 -12.10
CA PHE A 312 -16.89 9.37 -12.98
C PHE A 312 -17.53 8.99 -14.33
N THR A 313 -17.07 7.88 -14.91
CA THR A 313 -17.55 7.34 -16.20
C THR A 313 -19.02 6.97 -16.14
N ALA A 314 -19.48 6.38 -15.03
CA ALA A 314 -20.88 6.02 -14.82
C ALA A 314 -21.81 7.20 -14.51
N GLY A 315 -21.28 8.43 -14.39
CA GLY A 315 -22.09 9.63 -14.19
C GLY A 315 -22.32 10.03 -12.74
N LEU A 316 -21.63 9.43 -11.76
CA LEU A 316 -21.63 9.92 -10.38
C LEU A 316 -20.92 11.26 -10.31
N ARG A 317 -21.44 12.16 -9.47
CA ARG A 317 -20.95 13.53 -9.31
C ARG A 317 -20.90 13.93 -7.85
N VAL A 318 -20.08 14.94 -7.57
CA VAL A 318 -20.02 15.58 -6.26
C VAL A 318 -21.41 16.11 -5.87
N GLY A 319 -21.81 15.88 -4.62
CA GLY A 319 -23.11 16.28 -4.09
C GLY A 319 -24.19 15.22 -4.20
N ASP A 320 -23.99 14.17 -5.00
CA ASP A 320 -24.89 13.01 -5.03
C ASP A 320 -24.99 12.38 -3.64
N LYS A 321 -26.20 11.91 -3.31
CA LYS A 321 -26.47 11.17 -2.09
C LYS A 321 -26.77 9.72 -2.41
N VAL A 322 -25.89 8.80 -2.01
CA VAL A 322 -26.08 7.37 -2.16
C VAL A 322 -27.17 6.88 -1.20
N LEU A 323 -28.23 6.31 -1.75
CA LEU A 323 -29.34 5.72 -1.02
C LEU A 323 -29.15 4.22 -0.84
N ARG A 324 -28.73 3.52 -1.90
CA ARG A 324 -28.49 2.08 -1.89
C ARG A 324 -27.31 1.69 -2.77
N ILE A 325 -26.65 0.59 -2.41
CA ILE A 325 -25.65 -0.09 -3.24
C ILE A 325 -26.04 -1.56 -3.30
N ASN A 326 -26.21 -2.11 -4.51
CA ASN A 326 -26.68 -3.48 -4.75
C ASN A 326 -27.96 -3.81 -3.96
N GLY A 327 -28.89 -2.85 -3.94
CA GLY A 327 -30.13 -3.00 -3.19
C GLY A 327 -29.96 -3.02 -1.67
N LYS A 328 -28.79 -2.72 -1.09
CA LYS A 328 -28.61 -2.53 0.37
C LYS A 328 -28.73 -1.06 0.74
N PRO A 329 -29.58 -0.68 1.71
CA PRO A 329 -29.73 0.72 2.11
C PRO A 329 -28.49 1.24 2.83
N LEU A 330 -28.09 2.47 2.51
CA LEU A 330 -27.12 3.24 3.28
C LEU A 330 -27.82 4.00 4.40
N SER A 331 -28.20 3.25 5.44
CA SER A 331 -28.78 3.78 6.67
C SER A 331 -28.37 2.89 7.85
N PRO A 332 -27.81 3.43 8.95
CA PRO A 332 -27.53 4.85 9.21
C PRO A 332 -26.39 5.41 8.33
N THR A 333 -26.24 6.73 8.28
CA THR A 333 -25.19 7.38 7.46
C THR A 333 -24.03 7.93 8.28
N THR A 334 -24.15 7.97 9.62
CA THR A 334 -23.06 8.47 10.47
C THR A 334 -22.01 7.39 10.71
N VAL A 335 -20.73 7.79 10.72
CA VAL A 335 -19.60 6.88 11.02
C VAL A 335 -19.79 6.15 12.35
N ARG A 336 -20.28 6.86 13.39
CA ARG A 336 -20.47 6.29 14.72
C ARG A 336 -21.47 5.13 14.73
N GLU A 337 -22.62 5.33 14.11
CA GLU A 337 -23.69 4.34 14.11
C GLU A 337 -23.33 3.16 13.19
N LEU A 338 -22.78 3.43 11.99
CA LEU A 338 -22.30 2.38 11.10
C LEU A 338 -21.20 1.54 11.75
N SER A 339 -20.24 2.18 12.44
CA SER A 339 -19.21 1.45 13.19
C SER A 339 -19.82 0.56 14.28
N SER A 340 -20.90 1.00 14.93
CA SER A 340 -21.64 0.16 15.89
C SER A 340 -22.32 -1.04 15.21
N ARG A 341 -22.97 -0.83 14.06
CA ARG A 341 -23.63 -1.92 13.31
C ARG A 341 -22.62 -2.95 12.81
N TYR A 342 -21.48 -2.47 12.32
CA TYR A 342 -20.38 -3.30 11.88
C TYR A 342 -19.76 -4.11 13.03
N ARG A 343 -19.55 -3.53 14.22
CA ARG A 343 -19.10 -4.29 15.39
C ARG A 343 -20.07 -5.41 15.77
N ASN A 344 -21.38 -5.13 15.77
CA ASN A 344 -22.39 -6.17 16.00
C ASN A 344 -22.31 -7.29 14.95
N PHE A 345 -22.05 -6.96 13.68
CA PHE A 345 -21.81 -7.97 12.66
C PHE A 345 -20.61 -8.85 13.03
N LEU A 346 -19.47 -8.26 13.39
CA LEU A 346 -18.26 -9.01 13.76
C LEU A 346 -18.51 -9.94 14.95
N ASP A 347 -19.12 -9.41 16.02
CA ASP A 347 -19.37 -10.15 17.25
C ASP A 347 -20.31 -11.34 17.02
N GLU A 348 -21.43 -11.11 16.33
CA GLU A 348 -22.44 -12.14 16.10
C GLU A 348 -22.03 -13.18 15.04
N THR A 349 -21.10 -12.82 14.15
CA THR A 349 -20.60 -13.72 13.10
C THR A 349 -19.26 -14.38 13.47
N TYR A 350 -18.70 -14.07 14.64
CA TYR A 350 -17.39 -14.57 15.06
C TYR A 350 -17.28 -16.11 14.99
N ARG A 351 -18.35 -16.84 15.28
CA ARG A 351 -18.39 -18.31 15.20
C ARG A 351 -18.03 -18.89 13.82
N TYR A 352 -18.19 -18.10 12.76
CA TYR A 352 -17.88 -18.48 11.37
C TYR A 352 -16.41 -18.23 10.98
N ARG A 353 -15.59 -17.72 11.90
CA ARG A 353 -14.14 -17.53 11.71
C ARG A 353 -13.37 -18.84 11.89
N SER A 354 -12.22 -18.97 11.23
CA SER A 354 -11.24 -19.99 11.57
C SER A 354 -10.56 -19.67 12.91
N ALA A 355 -10.08 -20.68 13.63
CA ALA A 355 -9.46 -20.51 14.94
C ALA A 355 -8.01 -19.97 14.88
N GLU A 356 -7.52 -19.57 13.70
CA GLU A 356 -6.10 -19.44 13.40
C GLU A 356 -5.50 -18.04 13.63
N ALA A 357 -6.24 -17.08 14.20
CA ALA A 357 -5.70 -15.74 14.46
C ALA A 357 -5.61 -15.39 15.95
N VAL A 358 -4.54 -14.69 16.31
CA VAL A 358 -4.34 -14.08 17.63
C VAL A 358 -5.43 -13.05 17.95
N ARG A 359 -6.01 -12.43 16.90
CA ARG A 359 -7.12 -11.49 17.01
C ARG A 359 -8.35 -11.97 16.21
N PRO A 360 -9.52 -12.12 16.85
CA PRO A 360 -10.78 -12.54 16.22
C PRO A 360 -11.12 -11.89 14.88
N GLU A 361 -10.94 -10.57 14.76
CA GLU A 361 -11.28 -9.77 13.59
C GLU A 361 -10.33 -9.98 12.41
N GLN A 362 -9.14 -10.56 12.66
CA GLN A 362 -8.14 -10.86 11.65
C GLN A 362 -8.23 -12.31 11.15
N ALA A 363 -9.04 -13.15 11.80
CA ALA A 363 -9.24 -14.53 11.40
C ALA A 363 -9.96 -14.60 10.04
N PRO A 364 -9.49 -15.42 9.09
CA PRO A 364 -10.24 -15.75 7.90
C PRO A 364 -11.60 -16.39 8.21
N TRP A 365 -12.52 -16.32 7.26
CA TRP A 365 -13.78 -17.04 7.32
C TRP A 365 -13.58 -18.53 7.01
N LYS A 366 -14.33 -19.41 7.69
CA LYS A 366 -14.43 -20.83 7.32
C LYS A 366 -15.13 -20.96 5.97
N SER A 367 -14.54 -21.69 5.03
CA SER A 367 -15.13 -21.91 3.70
C SER A 367 -16.52 -22.56 3.76
N SER A 368 -16.73 -23.47 4.72
CA SER A 368 -18.03 -24.12 4.96
C SER A 368 -19.14 -23.15 5.39
N ASP A 369 -18.79 -21.97 5.90
CA ASP A 369 -19.74 -20.99 6.46
C ASP A 369 -20.01 -19.79 5.53
N TYR A 370 -19.46 -19.78 4.31
CA TYR A 370 -19.62 -18.66 3.37
C TYR A 370 -21.10 -18.30 3.11
N GLY A 371 -21.98 -19.29 2.96
CA GLY A 371 -23.42 -19.04 2.82
C GLY A 371 -24.07 -18.41 4.06
N SER A 372 -23.59 -18.74 5.26
CA SER A 372 -24.07 -18.11 6.50
C SER A 372 -23.63 -16.65 6.60
N ILE A 373 -22.42 -16.34 6.13
CA ILE A 373 -21.87 -14.98 6.11
C ILE A 373 -22.67 -14.12 5.13
N ARG A 374 -22.95 -14.60 3.90
CA ARG A 374 -23.82 -13.92 2.93
C ARG A 374 -25.19 -13.60 3.53
N LYS A 375 -25.86 -14.59 4.13
CA LYS A 375 -27.14 -14.39 4.82
C LYS A 375 -27.07 -13.38 5.96
N ALA A 376 -25.96 -13.31 6.68
CA ALA A 376 -25.75 -12.28 7.70
C ALA A 376 -25.67 -10.90 7.03
N LEU A 377 -24.88 -10.75 5.97
CA LEU A 377 -24.72 -9.49 5.24
C LEU A 377 -26.00 -8.98 4.57
N GLU A 378 -27.04 -9.79 4.39
CA GLU A 378 -28.37 -9.30 3.94
C GLU A 378 -29.21 -8.68 5.06
N LYS A 379 -28.83 -8.81 6.33
CA LYS A 379 -29.64 -8.29 7.44
C LYS A 379 -29.43 -6.78 7.60
N ASP A 380 -30.51 -6.02 7.44
CA ASP A 380 -30.53 -4.55 7.62
C ASP A 380 -29.90 -4.08 8.94
N LYS A 381 -30.03 -4.88 10.02
CA LYS A 381 -29.47 -4.54 11.34
C LYS A 381 -27.96 -4.34 11.36
N TYR A 382 -27.23 -4.84 10.35
CA TYR A 382 -25.78 -4.67 10.25
C TYR A 382 -25.35 -3.54 9.31
N ALA A 383 -26.28 -2.95 8.53
CA ALA A 383 -25.99 -1.85 7.61
C ALA A 383 -24.72 -2.09 6.75
N SER A 384 -24.64 -3.27 6.13
CA SER A 384 -23.48 -3.83 5.46
C SER A 384 -23.23 -3.30 4.03
N VAL A 385 -23.71 -2.09 3.74
CA VAL A 385 -23.67 -1.50 2.40
C VAL A 385 -22.25 -1.42 1.82
N PHE A 386 -21.25 -1.09 2.65
CA PHE A 386 -19.83 -1.04 2.25
C PHE A 386 -19.17 -2.41 2.05
N SER A 387 -19.90 -3.53 2.24
CA SER A 387 -19.38 -4.86 1.86
C SER A 387 -19.11 -4.97 0.36
N TYR A 388 -19.66 -4.08 -0.48
CA TYR A 388 -19.36 -4.03 -1.91
C TYR A 388 -17.86 -3.90 -2.21
N LEU A 389 -17.08 -3.30 -1.29
CA LEU A 389 -15.61 -3.18 -1.45
C LEU A 389 -14.93 -4.54 -1.58
N PHE A 390 -15.59 -5.62 -1.16
CA PHE A 390 -15.11 -6.99 -1.23
C PHE A 390 -16.03 -7.88 -2.07
N PHE A 391 -16.83 -7.31 -2.99
CA PHE A 391 -17.82 -8.04 -3.80
C PHE A 391 -17.20 -9.08 -4.76
N PHE A 392 -15.87 -9.10 -4.92
CA PHE A 392 -15.13 -10.16 -5.61
C PHE A 392 -14.96 -11.44 -4.77
N ARG A 393 -15.42 -11.45 -3.52
CA ARG A 393 -15.27 -12.59 -2.60
C ARG A 393 -16.53 -13.45 -2.53
N PRO A 394 -16.37 -14.79 -2.53
CA PRO A 394 -17.50 -15.72 -2.54
C PRO A 394 -18.38 -15.61 -1.28
N TYR A 395 -17.83 -15.22 -0.12
CA TYR A 395 -18.60 -15.01 1.12
C TYR A 395 -19.32 -13.65 1.18
N ILE A 396 -19.12 -12.79 0.18
CA ILE A 396 -19.85 -11.53 0.01
C ILE A 396 -20.85 -11.67 -1.14
N ASN A 397 -20.37 -12.19 -2.28
CA ASN A 397 -21.12 -12.35 -3.51
C ASN A 397 -20.86 -13.74 -4.09
N GLU A 398 -21.91 -14.52 -4.32
CA GLU A 398 -21.81 -15.84 -4.98
C GLU A 398 -22.32 -15.82 -6.43
N THR A 399 -22.76 -14.65 -6.90
CA THR A 399 -23.38 -14.50 -8.22
C THR A 399 -22.33 -14.13 -9.27
N GLU A 400 -22.70 -14.25 -10.55
CA GLU A 400 -21.90 -13.72 -11.67
C GLU A 400 -21.98 -12.19 -11.79
N GLN A 401 -22.73 -11.52 -10.90
CA GLN A 401 -22.81 -10.07 -10.88
C GLN A 401 -21.43 -9.49 -10.53
N THR A 402 -20.89 -8.73 -11.47
CA THR A 402 -19.62 -8.00 -11.31
C THR A 402 -19.83 -6.49 -11.23
N GLU A 403 -20.94 -5.98 -11.78
CA GLU A 403 -21.34 -4.57 -11.68
C GLU A 403 -21.99 -4.23 -10.34
N LEU A 404 -21.76 -3.01 -9.89
CA LEU A 404 -22.41 -2.40 -8.73
C LEU A 404 -23.58 -1.53 -9.20
N ILE A 405 -24.73 -1.67 -8.55
CA ILE A 405 -25.92 -0.87 -8.81
C ILE A 405 -26.07 0.16 -7.70
N PHE A 406 -25.91 1.44 -8.04
CA PHE A 406 -26.07 2.55 -7.12
C PHE A 406 -27.41 3.22 -7.34
N GLU A 407 -28.21 3.34 -6.28
CA GLU A 407 -29.36 4.23 -6.26
C GLU A 407 -28.95 5.51 -5.54
N ILE A 408 -29.09 6.66 -6.21
CA ILE A 408 -28.68 7.96 -5.69
C ILE A 408 -29.84 8.95 -5.72
N GLU A 409 -29.78 9.96 -4.87
CA GLU A 409 -30.58 11.17 -4.95
C GLU A 409 -29.70 12.33 -5.44
N ARG A 410 -30.19 13.05 -6.46
CA ARG A 410 -29.58 14.28 -6.99
C ARG A 410 -30.68 15.31 -7.19
N HIS A 411 -30.57 16.45 -6.51
CA HIS A 411 -31.56 17.53 -6.56
C HIS A 411 -33.02 17.10 -6.27
N GLY A 412 -33.20 16.12 -5.38
CA GLY A 412 -34.52 15.59 -4.99
C GLY A 412 -35.09 14.52 -5.92
N GLU A 413 -34.40 14.17 -7.00
CA GLU A 413 -34.76 13.08 -7.90
C GLU A 413 -33.88 11.85 -7.67
N THR A 414 -34.45 10.66 -7.86
CA THR A 414 -33.74 9.38 -7.70
C THR A 414 -33.25 8.87 -9.05
N TYR A 415 -32.00 8.42 -9.08
CA TYR A 415 -31.35 7.83 -10.25
C TYR A 415 -30.77 6.46 -9.89
N THR A 416 -30.73 5.56 -10.87
CA THR A 416 -30.03 4.27 -10.77
C THR A 416 -28.86 4.26 -11.76
N LEU A 417 -27.67 3.97 -11.26
CA LEU A 417 -26.44 3.92 -12.03
C LEU A 417 -25.80 2.53 -11.89
N ASN A 418 -25.31 1.99 -13.00
CA ASN A 418 -24.52 0.75 -13.00
C ASN A 418 -23.04 1.10 -13.15
N LEU A 419 -22.20 0.50 -12.32
CA LEU A 419 -20.78 0.78 -12.23
C LEU A 419 -20.00 -0.52 -12.32
N ALA A 420 -19.05 -0.61 -13.25
CA ALA A 420 -18.10 -1.71 -13.30
C ALA A 420 -16.85 -1.34 -12.46
N PRO A 421 -16.70 -1.84 -11.22
CA PRO A 421 -15.54 -1.52 -10.40
C PRO A 421 -14.27 -2.19 -10.93
N VAL A 422 -13.12 -1.66 -10.54
CA VAL A 422 -11.81 -2.27 -10.82
C VAL A 422 -11.27 -2.89 -9.53
N LEU A 423 -10.80 -4.14 -9.57
CA LEU A 423 -10.07 -4.73 -8.45
C LEU A 423 -8.70 -4.05 -8.33
N ARG A 424 -8.49 -3.29 -7.25
CA ARG A 424 -7.15 -2.80 -6.87
C ARG A 424 -6.51 -3.81 -5.92
N ASP A 425 -5.34 -4.30 -6.30
CA ASP A 425 -4.43 -5.02 -5.40
C ASP A 425 -3.23 -4.13 -5.08
N GLU A 426 -3.30 -3.46 -3.93
CA GLU A 426 -2.25 -2.58 -3.45
C GLU A 426 -1.32 -3.27 -2.45
N THR A 427 -1.19 -4.60 -2.53
CA THR A 427 -0.30 -5.37 -1.67
C THR A 427 1.15 -4.91 -1.84
N VAL A 428 1.79 -4.57 -0.73
CA VAL A 428 3.19 -4.11 -0.72
C VAL A 428 4.02 -4.89 0.30
N PHE A 429 5.23 -5.26 -0.12
CA PHE A 429 6.25 -5.84 0.76
C PHE A 429 7.23 -4.75 1.15
N ILE A 430 7.34 -4.47 2.45
CA ILE A 430 8.21 -3.42 2.98
C ILE A 430 9.34 -4.07 3.76
N PRO A 431 10.61 -3.94 3.32
CA PRO A 431 11.75 -4.46 4.06
C PRO A 431 11.88 -3.72 5.39
N GLN A 432 12.09 -4.47 6.48
CA GLN A 432 12.32 -3.91 7.82
C GLN A 432 13.71 -3.30 7.95
#